data_AF-A0A0F9PFY2-F1
#
_entry.id   AF-A0A0F9PFY2-F1
#
_cell.length_a   1.000
_cell.length_b   1.000
_cell.length_c   1.000
_cell.angle_alpha   90.00
_cell.angle_beta   90.00
_cell.angle_gamma   90.00
#
_symmetry.space_group_name_H-M   'P 1'
#
loop_
_entity.id
_entity.type
_entity.pdbx_description
1 polymer ?
#
loop_
_entity_poly.entity_id
_entity_poly.type
_entity_poly.pdbx_seq_one_letter_code
_entity_poly.pdbx_strand_id
1 'polypeptide(L)' 'MFVIKQVSELLDTGLYETITPERTMTVADLLQELNLEDKYFGILVDGKKASPDTVINEQSEIVILPHIAGGQ' A
#
# COMPACT_ATOMS: atom_id res chain seq x y z
N MET A 1 2.55 11.98 -16.50
CA MET A 1 2.80 13.01 -15.47
C MET A 1 2.76 12.28 -14.15
N PHE A 2 3.90 12.22 -13.45
CA PHE A 2 4.14 11.33 -12.31
C PHE A 2 3.37 11.78 -11.06
N VAL A 3 2.49 10.94 -10.55
CA VAL A 3 1.77 11.17 -9.28
C VAL A 3 2.62 10.64 -8.13
N ILE A 4 3.78 11.26 -7.89
CA ILE A 4 4.67 10.94 -6.76
C ILE A 4 4.26 11.71 -5.49
N LYS A 5 3.25 12.59 -5.57
CA LYS A 5 2.81 13.42 -4.44
C LYS A 5 2.07 12.65 -3.33
N GLN A 6 1.39 11.55 -3.64
CA GLN A 6 0.51 10.89 -2.65
C GLN A 6 1.27 10.22 -1.49
N VAL A 7 2.47 9.68 -1.74
CA VAL A 7 3.19 8.89 -0.73
C VAL A 7 3.70 9.73 0.44
N SER A 8 4.16 10.96 0.20
CA SER A 8 4.61 11.84 1.30
C SER A 8 3.46 12.33 2.17
N GLU A 9 2.26 12.51 1.61
CA GLU A 9 1.06 12.88 2.37
C GLU A 9 0.53 11.70 3.21
N LEU A 10 0.66 10.46 2.72
CA LEU A 10 0.35 9.23 3.46
C LEU A 10 1.11 9.10 4.78
N LEU A 11 2.41 9.38 4.76
CA LEU A 11 3.28 9.30 5.93
C LEU A 11 2.98 10.39 6.97
N ASP A 12 2.56 11.57 6.53
CA ASP A 12 2.34 12.75 7.40
C ASP A 12 0.94 12.76 8.03
N THR A 13 -0.06 12.24 7.32
CA THR A 13 -1.48 12.30 7.73
C THR A 13 -1.95 11.08 8.52
N GLY A 14 -1.24 9.96 8.43
CA GLY A 14 -1.71 8.68 8.98
C GLY A 14 -2.98 8.15 8.31
N LEU A 15 -3.29 8.64 7.10
CA LEU A 15 -4.45 8.21 6.32
C LEU A 15 -4.21 6.84 5.69
N TYR A 16 -5.30 6.11 5.53
CA TYR A 16 -5.38 4.91 4.71
C TYR A 16 -5.72 5.35 3.28
N GLU A 17 -4.90 5.00 2.30
CA GLU A 17 -5.27 5.15 0.88
C GLU A 17 -5.70 3.82 0.29
N THR A 18 -6.79 3.88 -0.46
CA THR A 18 -7.23 2.78 -1.33
C THR A 18 -6.56 2.98 -2.69
N ILE A 19 -5.69 2.06 -3.05
CA ILE A 19 -4.96 2.07 -4.32
C ILE A 19 -5.52 0.97 -5.21
N THR A 20 -5.79 1.33 -6.47
CA THR A 20 -6.17 0.38 -7.52
C THR A 20 -4.97 0.23 -8.44
N PRO A 21 -4.44 -0.98 -8.68
CA PRO A 21 -3.23 -1.16 -9.45
C PRO A 21 -3.57 -1.10 -10.94
N GLU A 22 -2.69 -0.52 -11.76
CA GLU A 22 -2.93 -0.35 -13.21
C GLU A 22 -2.71 -1.62 -14.03
N ARG A 23 -2.12 -2.66 -13.43
CA ARG A 23 -1.83 -3.94 -14.07
C ARG A 23 -1.71 -5.04 -13.03
N THR A 24 -1.76 -6.29 -13.49
CA THR A 24 -1.42 -7.44 -12.64
C THR A 24 0.03 -7.35 -12.18
N MET A 25 0.23 -7.29 -10.87
CA MET A 25 1.54 -7.21 -10.22
C MET A 25 1.48 -7.83 -8.82
N THR A 26 2.60 -7.90 -8.11
CA THR A 26 2.58 -8.30 -6.70
C THR A 26 2.39 -7.09 -5.80
N VAL A 27 1.96 -7.34 -4.56
CA VAL A 27 1.98 -6.31 -3.51
C VAL A 27 3.39 -5.74 -3.32
N ALA A 28 4.44 -6.57 -3.42
CA ALA A 28 5.82 -6.12 -3.35
C ALA A 28 6.19 -5.13 -4.46
N ASP A 29 5.77 -5.41 -5.70
CA ASP A 29 5.97 -4.49 -6.84
C ASP A 29 5.28 -3.15 -6.59
N LEU A 30 4.03 -3.18 -6.12
CA LEU A 30 3.27 -1.96 -5.80
C LEU A 30 3.97 -1.14 -4.70
N LEU A 31 4.42 -1.79 -3.64
CA LEU A 31 5.16 -1.13 -2.56
C LEU A 31 6.46 -0.51 -3.07
N GLN A 32 7.17 -1.20 -3.95
CA GLN A 32 8.39 -0.70 -4.57
C GLN A 32 8.12 0.52 -5.46
N GLU A 33 7.05 0.50 -6.27
CA GLU A 33 6.65 1.65 -7.10
C GLU A 33 6.28 2.87 -6.26
N LEU A 34 5.66 2.64 -5.10
CA LEU A 34 5.33 3.69 -4.13
C LEU A 34 6.52 4.06 -3.23
N ASN A 35 7.66 3.38 -3.35
CA ASN A 35 8.83 3.59 -2.50
C ASN A 35 8.51 3.41 -1.00
N LEU A 36 7.67 2.43 -0.68
CA LEU A 36 7.23 2.05 0.65
C LEU A 36 7.94 0.78 1.11
N GLU A 37 8.43 0.78 2.34
CA GLU A 37 9.03 -0.42 2.96
C GLU A 37 7.95 -1.23 3.70
N ASP A 38 7.80 -2.50 3.35
CA ASP A 38 6.81 -3.45 3.90
C ASP A 38 6.80 -3.51 5.45
N LYS A 39 7.96 -3.37 6.10
CA LYS A 39 8.09 -3.38 7.56
C LYS A 39 7.31 -2.27 8.28
N TYR A 40 6.97 -1.17 7.60
CA TYR A 40 6.26 -0.04 8.18
C TYR A 40 4.77 -0.02 7.84
N PHE A 41 4.27 -0.96 7.02
CA PHE A 41 2.90 -0.91 6.54
C PHE A 41 2.22 -2.28 6.58
N GLY A 42 0.97 -2.30 7.06
CA GLY A 42 0.07 -3.44 6.89
C GLY A 42 -0.69 -3.31 5.58
N ILE A 43 -0.62 -4.33 4.72
CA ILE A 43 -1.35 -4.33 3.44
C ILE A 43 -2.58 -5.22 3.55
N LEU A 44 -3.73 -4.67 3.17
CA LEU A 44 -4.96 -5.41 2.97
C LEU A 44 -5.28 -5.43 1.48
N VAL A 45 -5.66 -6.59 0.97
CA VAL A 45 -6.19 -6.78 -0.39
C VAL A 45 -7.59 -7.35 -0.22
N ASP A 46 -8.60 -6.68 -0.78
CA ASP A 46 -10.02 -7.05 -0.68
C ASP A 46 -10.47 -7.28 0.78
N GLY A 47 -9.97 -6.43 1.70
CA GLY A 47 -10.25 -6.49 3.12
C GLY A 47 -9.52 -7.60 3.90
N LYS A 48 -8.60 -8.34 3.27
CA LYS A 48 -7.80 -9.40 3.91
C LYS A 48 -6.32 -9.05 3.92
N LYS A 49 -5.62 -9.41 5.00
CA LYS A 49 -4.17 -9.22 5.08
C LYS A 49 -3.47 -9.98 3.95
N ALA A 50 -2.67 -9.27 3.18
CA ALA A 50 -1.90 -9.81 2.07
C ALA A 50 -0.41 -9.88 2.44
N SER A 51 0.28 -10.86 1.87
CA SER A 51 1.74 -10.91 1.87
C SER A 51 2.31 -10.12 0.68
N PRO A 52 3.59 -9.72 0.71
CA PRO A 52 4.25 -9.07 -0.42
C PRO A 52 4.16 -9.89 -1.73
N ASP A 53 4.13 -11.22 -1.62
CA ASP A 53 4.02 -12.14 -2.77
C ASP A 53 2.59 -12.26 -3.33
N THR A 54 1.60 -11.62 -2.70
CA THR A 54 0.20 -11.68 -3.13
C THR A 54 0.06 -10.97 -4.47
N VAL A 55 -0.51 -11.67 -5.46
CA VAL A 55 -0.80 -11.10 -6.78
C VAL A 55 -2.09 -10.28 -6.70
N ILE A 56 -2.00 -9.03 -7.15
CA ILE A 56 -3.09 -8.06 -7.23
C ILE A 56 -3.33 -7.67 -8.68
N ASN A 57 -4.56 -7.27 -9.01
CA ASN A 57 -4.95 -6.84 -10.35
C ASN A 57 -5.85 -5.60 -10.29
N GLU A 58 -6.24 -5.06 -11.45
CA GLU A 58 -7.05 -3.83 -11.57
C GLU A 58 -8.41 -3.88 -10.86
N GLN A 59 -8.87 -5.07 -10.46
CA GLN A 59 -10.11 -5.29 -9.74
C GLN A 59 -9.90 -5.47 -8.23
N SER A 60 -8.65 -5.58 -7.78
CA SER A 60 -8.28 -5.73 -6.39
C SER A 60 -8.32 -4.38 -5.67
N GLU A 61 -8.92 -4.36 -4.49
CA GLU A 61 -8.91 -3.19 -3.60
C GLU A 61 -7.72 -3.29 -2.64
N ILE A 62 -6.70 -2.45 -2.80
CA ILE A 62 -5.54 -2.44 -1.90
C ILE A 62 -5.68 -1.31 -0.90
N VAL A 63 -5.59 -1.65 0.38
CA VAL A 63 -5.53 -0.68 1.47
C VAL A 63 -4.17 -0.79 2.14
N ILE A 64 -3.47 0.34 2.20
CA ILE A 64 -2.18 0.46 2.88
C ILE A 64 -2.41 1.12 4.23
N LEU A 65 -2.10 0.40 5.30
CA LEU A 65 -2.22 0.89 6.67
C LEU A 65 -0.81 1.19 7.21
N PRO A 66 -0.51 2.42 7.65
CA PRO A 66 0.72 2.67 8.38
C PRO A 66 0.72 1.81 9.65
N HIS A 67 1.85 1.16 9.93
CA HIS A 67 2.08 0.49 11.20
C HIS A 67 2.30 1.58 12.26
N ILE A 68 1.19 2.18 12.70
CA ILE A 68 1.18 3.07 13.86
C ILE A 68 1.48 2.17 15.05
N ALA A 69 2.74 2.15 15.48
CA ALA A 69 3.14 1.63 16.78
C ALA A 69 2.49 2.52 17.86
N GLY A 70 1.22 2.30 18.12
CA GLY A 70 0.46 2.99 19.14
C GLY A 70 0.90 2.51 20.52
N GLY A 71 1.60 3.39 21.23
CA GLY A 71 1.68 3.39 22.70
C GLY A 71 3.00 2.88 23.29
N GLN A 72 3.78 3.80 23.86
CA GLN A 72 4.44 3.51 25.15
C GLN A 72 3.39 3.54 26.26
#